data_AF-A0A1J3HE34-F1
#
_entry.id   AF-A0A1J3HE34-F1
#
_cell.length_a   1.000
_cell.length_b   1.000
_cell.length_c   1.000
_cell.angle_alpha   90.00
_cell.angle_beta   90.00
_cell.angle_gamma   90.00
#
_symmetry.space_group_name_H-M   'P 1'
#
loop_
_entity.id
_entity.type
_entity.pdbx_description
1 polymer ?
#
loop_
_entity_poly.entity_id
_entity_poly.type
_entity_poly.pdbx_seq_one_letter_code
_entity_poly.pdbx_strand_id
1 'polypeptide(L)'
;KEDKKVLRFVRVRQTISYNPLVNQDICEFEMYSLKSNSWKMIDDVITPDWKISLNHSGVSLKGNIYWYAQEEFPLYYSGPIPEDHPDFLLSFDIKRERLGPRLPLP
;
A
#
# COMPACT_ATOMS: atom_id res chain seq x y z
N LYS A 1 -1.34 29.46 -5.88
CA LYS A 1 -1.36 28.31 -6.81
C LYS A 1 -1.31 27.05 -5.95
N GLU A 2 -2.29 26.16 -6.08
CA GLU A 2 -2.33 24.91 -5.32
C GLU A 2 -1.18 23.98 -5.74
N ASP A 3 -0.54 23.32 -4.79
CA ASP A 3 0.51 22.33 -5.09
C ASP A 3 -0.15 21.02 -5.51
N LYS A 4 0.01 20.65 -6.78
CA LYS A 4 -0.47 19.38 -7.29
C LYS A 4 0.52 18.29 -6.92
N LYS A 5 0.01 17.16 -6.45
CA LYS A 5 0.82 16.02 -6.05
C LYS A 5 0.33 14.75 -6.73
N VAL A 6 1.25 13.84 -7.01
CA VAL A 6 0.97 12.52 -7.55
C VAL A 6 1.47 11.49 -6.54
N LEU A 7 0.58 10.66 -6.01
CA LEU A 7 0.95 9.52 -5.19
C LEU A 7 1.03 8.28 -6.08
N ARG A 8 2.09 7.49 -5.92
CA ARG A 8 2.21 6.17 -6.55
C ARG A 8 2.60 5.11 -5.53
N PHE A 9 2.25 3.89 -5.88
CA PHE A 9 2.59 2.68 -5.14
C PHE A 9 3.70 1.94 -5.89
N VAL A 10 4.78 1.62 -5.19
CA VAL A 10 5.91 0.86 -5.73
C VAL A 10 6.01 -0.45 -4.95
N ARG A 11 5.81 -1.58 -5.64
CA ARG A 11 6.00 -2.91 -5.07
C ARG A 11 7.42 -3.37 -5.40
N VAL A 12 8.22 -3.60 -4.36
CA VAL A 12 9.58 -4.11 -4.50
C VAL A 12 9.62 -5.54 -3.94
N ARG A 13 9.98 -6.51 -4.77
CA ARG A 13 10.29 -7.86 -4.28
C ARG A 13 11.66 -7.84 -3.62
N GLN A 14 11.71 -8.02 -2.31
CA GLN A 14 12.97 -8.24 -1.61
C GLN A 14 13.16 -9.75 -1.39
N THR A 15 14.23 -10.29 -1.96
CA THR A 15 14.67 -11.66 -1.71
C THR A 15 15.61 -11.63 -0.51
N ILE A 16 15.22 -12.25 0.61
CA ILE A 16 16.08 -12.33 1.80
C ILE A 16 17.13 -13.43 1.55
N SER A 17 18.42 -13.06 1.61
CA SER A 17 19.55 -13.90 1.18
C SER A 17 19.70 -15.23 1.93
N TYR A 18 19.13 -15.35 3.13
CA TYR A 18 19.20 -16.57 3.94
C TYR A 18 18.11 -17.60 3.60
N ASN A 19 17.08 -17.22 2.85
CA ASN A 19 16.11 -18.18 2.32
C ASN A 19 15.51 -17.65 0.99
N PRO A 20 15.97 -18.13 -0.18
CA PRO A 20 15.47 -17.68 -1.48
C PRO A 20 14.00 -18.05 -1.74
N LEU A 21 13.36 -18.83 -0.85
CA LEU A 21 11.93 -19.11 -0.88
C LEU A 21 11.11 -18.04 -0.15
N VAL A 22 11.75 -17.14 0.60
CA VAL A 22 11.12 -16.02 1.31
C VAL A 22 11.30 -14.77 0.45
N ASN A 23 10.39 -14.59 -0.50
CA ASN A 23 10.18 -13.30 -1.13
C ASN A 23 9.26 -12.49 -0.22
N GLN A 24 9.77 -11.42 0.36
CA GLN A 24 8.95 -10.44 1.05
C GLN A 24 8.63 -9.32 0.06
N ASP A 25 7.34 -9.08 -0.17
CA ASP A 25 6.91 -7.91 -0.92
C ASP A 25 6.97 -6.70 0.01
N ILE A 26 7.82 -5.75 -0.33
CA ILE A 26 7.86 -4.44 0.30
C ILE A 26 6.94 -3.51 -0.50
N CYS A 27 6.17 -2.71 0.22
CA CYS A 27 5.34 -1.66 -0.36
C CYS A 27 5.90 -0.30 0.00
N GLU A 28 6.28 0.48 -1.00
CA GLU A 28 6.77 1.84 -0.85
C GLU A 28 5.73 2.83 -1.40
N PHE A 29 5.47 3.88 -0.62
CA PHE A 29 4.64 5.00 -1.03
C PHE A 29 5.53 6.18 -1.40
N GLU A 30 5.40 6.62 -2.64
CA GLU A 30 6.15 7.76 -3.15
C GLU A 30 5.20 8.84 -3.64
N MET A 31 5.52 10.08 -3.30
CA MET A 31 4.73 11.23 -3.70
C MET A 31 5.60 12.23 -4.44
N TYR A 32 5.17 12.58 -5.64
CA TYR A 32 5.78 13.62 -6.45
C TYR A 32 5.04 14.94 -6.23
N SER A 33 5.77 16.01 -5.93
CA SER A 33 5.23 17.37 -5.87
C SER A 33 5.60 18.14 -7.13
N LEU A 34 4.61 18.73 -7.80
CA LEU A 34 4.84 19.59 -8.96
C LEU A 34 5.50 20.92 -8.57
N LYS A 35 5.31 21.39 -7.33
CA LYS A 35 5.94 22.62 -6.85
C LYS A 35 7.44 22.45 -6.61
N SER A 36 7.87 21.34 -6.02
CA SER A 36 9.31 21.06 -5.81
C SER A 36 9.97 20.34 -6.98
N ASN A 37 9.18 19.80 -7.92
CA ASN A 37 9.65 18.96 -9.02
C ASN A 37 10.50 17.78 -8.52
N SER A 38 10.08 17.15 -7.43
CA SER A 38 10.83 16.07 -6.78
C SER A 38 9.93 14.99 -6.22
N TRP A 39 10.48 13.78 -6.12
CA TRP A 39 9.87 12.66 -5.40
C TRP A 39 10.23 12.76 -3.92
N LYS A 40 9.26 12.43 -3.07
CA LYS A 40 9.39 12.26 -1.63
C LYS A 40 8.87 10.87 -1.26
N MET A 41 9.64 10.10 -0.50
CA MET A 41 9.19 8.86 0.13
C MET A 41 8.32 9.22 1.35
N ILE A 42 7.18 8.54 1.49
CA ILE A 42 6.13 8.98 2.43
C ILE A 42 6.17 8.28 3.79
N ASP A 43 6.81 7.11 3.93
CA ASP A 43 7.22 6.55 5.23
C ASP A 43 8.14 5.33 5.05
N ASP A 44 8.71 4.86 6.16
CA ASP A 44 9.60 3.69 6.27
C ASP A 44 9.01 2.43 5.60
N VAL A 45 9.89 1.63 5.02
CA VAL A 45 9.64 0.28 4.47
C VAL A 45 8.56 -0.44 5.28
N ILE A 46 7.32 -0.42 4.76
CA ILE A 46 6.24 -1.18 5.35
C ILE A 46 6.38 -2.58 4.78
N THR A 47 6.74 -3.53 5.64
CA THR A 47 6.49 -4.95 5.41
C THR A 47 5.03 -5.18 5.76
N PRO A 48 4.11 -5.00 4.80
CA PRO A 48 2.72 -4.94 5.15
C PRO A 48 2.23 -6.35 5.41
N ASP A 49 1.45 -6.52 6.47
CA ASP A 49 0.58 -7.66 6.71
C ASP A 49 -0.64 -7.65 5.76
N TRP A 50 -0.52 -6.98 4.61
CA TRP A 50 -1.58 -6.77 3.64
C TRP A 50 -1.06 -6.62 2.22
N LYS A 51 -1.93 -6.87 1.26
CA LYS A 51 -1.67 -6.67 -0.17
C LYS A 51 -2.75 -5.86 -0.84
N ILE A 52 -2.32 -4.99 -1.75
CA ILE A 52 -3.19 -4.37 -2.74
C ILE A 52 -3.03 -5.18 -4.04
N SER A 53 -4.14 -5.66 -4.57
CA SER A 53 -4.13 -6.40 -5.85
C SER A 53 -3.68 -5.48 -6.99
N LEU A 54 -2.83 -5.97 -7.90
CA LEU A 54 -2.29 -5.18 -9.01
C LEU A 54 -3.38 -4.60 -9.93
N ASN A 55 -4.56 -5.21 -9.92
CA ASN A 55 -5.70 -4.79 -10.75
C ASN A 55 -6.58 -3.74 -10.06
N HIS A 56 -6.33 -3.40 -8.79
CA HIS A 56 -7.19 -2.53 -8.00
C HIS A 56 -6.62 -1.12 -7.98
N SER A 57 -7.36 -0.18 -8.58
CA SER A 57 -7.03 1.24 -8.55
C SER A 57 -7.50 1.86 -7.23
N GLY A 58 -6.70 2.80 -6.71
CA GLY A 58 -7.13 3.63 -5.58
C GLY A 58 -8.22 4.62 -5.99
N VAL A 59 -9.10 4.97 -5.05
CA VAL A 59 -10.12 6.01 -5.20
C VAL A 59 -9.83 7.17 -4.28
N SER A 60 -10.23 8.39 -4.65
CA SER A 60 -10.07 9.57 -3.79
C SER A 60 -11.42 10.11 -3.34
N LEU A 61 -11.54 10.44 -2.05
CA LEU A 61 -12.74 11.01 -1.47
C LEU A 61 -12.38 11.97 -0.33
N LYS A 62 -12.90 13.20 -0.40
CA LYS A 62 -12.73 14.26 0.63
C LYS A 62 -11.27 14.53 1.03
N GLY A 63 -10.32 14.39 0.10
CA GLY A 63 -8.90 14.65 0.33
C GLY A 63 -8.13 13.47 0.95
N ASN A 64 -8.75 12.29 1.00
CA ASN A 64 -8.07 11.04 1.31
C ASN A 64 -8.07 10.13 0.08
N ILE A 65 -7.13 9.19 0.05
CA ILE A 65 -7.08 8.13 -0.96
C ILE A 65 -7.35 6.80 -0.27
N TYR A 66 -8.07 5.93 -0.94
CA TYR A 66 -8.47 4.63 -0.44
C TYR A 66 -8.10 3.55 -1.44
N TRP A 67 -7.60 2.42 -0.95
CA TRP A 67 -7.38 1.21 -1.75
C TRP A 67 -8.05 0.04 -1.07
N TYR A 68 -8.65 -0.82 -1.88
CA TYR A 68 -9.02 -2.15 -1.42
C TYR A 68 -7.76 -2.97 -1.17
N ALA A 69 -7.67 -3.56 0.01
CA ALA A 69 -6.58 -4.42 0.42
C ALA A 69 -7.13 -5.63 1.18
N GLN A 70 -6.33 -6.70 1.15
CA GLN A 70 -6.60 -7.93 1.89
C GLN A 70 -5.42 -8.19 2.82
N GLU A 71 -5.64 -8.88 3.93
CA GLU A 71 -4.51 -9.35 4.74
C GLU A 71 -3.55 -10.22 3.89
N GLU A 72 -2.27 -10.20 4.22
CA GLU A 72 -1.30 -11.07 3.57
C GLU A 72 -1.28 -12.42 4.28
N PHE A 73 -1.12 -13.51 3.52
CA PHE A 73 -1.04 -14.82 4.13
C PHE A 73 0.32 -15.02 4.82
N PRO A 74 0.37 -15.85 5.87
CA PRO A 74 1.64 -16.36 6.36
C PRO A 74 2.44 -17.01 5.22
N LEU A 75 3.76 -16.83 5.22
CA LEU A 75 4.67 -17.28 4.15
C LEU A 75 4.56 -18.78 3.79
N TYR A 76 4.03 -19.61 4.70
CA TYR A 76 3.87 -21.05 4.52
C TYR A 76 2.47 -21.47 4.03
N TYR A 77 1.56 -20.52 3.79
CA TYR A 77 0.22 -20.81 3.32
C TYR A 77 0.22 -21.05 1.80
N SER A 78 -0.19 -22.26 1.39
CA SER A 78 -0.31 -22.66 -0.02
C SER A 78 -1.76 -23.00 -0.41
N GLY A 79 -2.72 -22.70 0.47
CA GLY A 79 -4.14 -23.00 0.27
C GLY A 79 -4.88 -21.96 -0.58
N PRO A 80 -6.13 -22.25 -0.97
CA PRO A 80 -7.02 -21.26 -1.57
C PRO A 80 -7.35 -20.15 -0.57
N ILE A 81 -7.55 -18.92 -1.04
CA ILE A 81 -7.98 -17.80 -0.18
C ILE A 81 -9.33 -18.17 0.48
N PRO A 82 -9.44 -18.17 1.82
CA PRO A 82 -10.71 -18.39 2.50
C PRO A 82 -11.75 -17.35 2.11
N GLU A 83 -13.03 -17.73 2.07
CA GLU A 83 -14.12 -16.80 1.74
C GLU A 83 -14.27 -15.68 2.78
N ASP A 84 -13.85 -15.92 4.01
CA ASP A 84 -13.84 -14.99 5.14
C ASP A 84 -12.49 -14.27 5.32
N HIS A 85 -11.61 -14.31 4.31
CA HIS A 85 -10.34 -13.62 4.37
C HIS A 85 -10.54 -12.12 4.61
N PRO A 86 -9.90 -11.50 5.62
CA PRO A 86 -10.20 -10.12 5.97
C PRO A 86 -9.81 -9.15 4.86
N ASP A 87 -10.83 -8.46 4.38
CA ASP A 87 -10.73 -7.36 3.42
C ASP A 87 -11.01 -6.02 4.10
N PHE A 88 -10.35 -4.97 3.64
CA PHE A 88 -10.53 -3.62 4.18
C PHE A 88 -10.12 -2.54 3.18
N LEU A 89 -10.48 -1.30 3.49
CA LEU A 89 -9.93 -0.13 2.81
C LEU A 89 -8.73 0.41 3.58
N LEU A 90 -7.57 0.41 2.91
CA LEU A 90 -6.43 1.21 3.34
C LEU A 90 -6.74 2.67 3.07
N SER A 91 -6.56 3.51 4.06
CA SER A 91 -6.73 4.95 3.92
C SER A 91 -5.39 5.67 3.92
N PHE A 92 -5.28 6.72 3.12
CA PHE A 92 -4.14 7.61 3.09
C PHE A 92 -4.60 9.06 3.18
N ASP A 93 -4.11 9.76 4.19
CA ASP A 93 -4.40 11.17 4.45
C ASP A 93 -3.42 12.02 3.64
N ILE A 94 -3.89 12.60 2.52
CA ILE A 94 -3.04 13.41 1.63
C ILE A 94 -2.49 14.65 2.35
N LYS A 95 -3.24 15.20 3.31
CA LYS A 95 -2.84 16.42 4.02
C LYS A 95 -1.74 16.15 5.02
N ARG A 96 -1.81 14.99 5.70
CA ARG A 96 -0.80 14.56 6.67
C ARG A 96 0.31 13.72 6.06
N GLU A 97 0.15 13.32 4.80
CA GLU A 97 1.10 12.49 4.06
C GLU A 97 1.44 11.21 4.82
N ARG A 98 0.41 10.45 5.23
CA ARG A 98 0.58 9.19 5.98
C ARG A 98 -0.61 8.26 5.83
N LEU A 99 -0.41 6.98 6.12
CA LEU A 99 -1.50 6.01 6.23
C LEU A 99 -2.41 6.36 7.40
N GLY A 100 -3.71 6.21 7.19
CA GLY A 100 -4.75 6.28 8.21
C GLY A 100 -5.16 4.88 8.69
N PRO A 101 -6.20 4.79 9.53
CA PRO A 101 -6.71 3.51 9.99
C PRO A 101 -7.26 2.66 8.84
N ARG A 102 -7.22 1.34 9.00
CA ARG A 102 -7.96 0.40 8.14
C ARG A 102 -9.44 0.60 8.38
N LEU A 103 -10.21 0.72 7.31
CA LEU A 103 -11.66 0.85 7.38
C LEU A 103 -12.30 -0.49 6.99
N PRO A 104 -13.27 -1.01 7.77
CA PRO A 104 -13.98 -2.21 7.40
C PRO A 104 -14.80 -1.96 6.13
N LEU A 105 -14.99 -3.01 5.32
CA LEU A 105 -15.95 -2.98 4.23
C LEU A 105 -17.40 -3.07 4.77
N PRO A 106 -18.38 -2.52 4.05
CA PRO A 106 -19.81 -2.63 4.40
C PRO A 106 -20.32 -4.07 4.42
#